data_AF-A0AAD2V4C9-F1
#
_entry.id   AF-A0AAD2V4C9-F1
#
_cell.length_a   1.000
_cell.length_b   1.000
_cell.length_c   1.000
_cell.angle_alpha   90.00
_cell.angle_beta   90.00
_cell.angle_gamma   90.00
#
_symmetry.space_group_name_H-M   'P 1'
#
loop_
_entity.id
_entity.type
_entity.pdbx_description
1 polymer ?
#
loop_
_entity_poly.entity_id
_entity_poly.type
_entity_poly.pdbx_seq_one_letter_code
_entity_poly.pdbx_strand_id
1 'polypeptide(L)'
;TGGVSGDTINTYKFTTTTALKTAQDNVKTATDDVPVKQKAYEDAVAADPADAGNAALKTAWDTAKTLVTTNTGLYNTALKASTDAGEAVNGNARTVAAEGFDVLKGQVAADGTAAGTTPLADIDKALKAVDTQRSVLGA
;
A
#
# COMPACT_ATOMS: atom_id res chain seq x y z
N THR A 1 29.20 -18.92 26.80
CA THR A 1 27.96 -18.31 27.34
C THR A 1 27.37 -17.44 26.25
N GLY A 2 26.48 -18.00 25.43
CA GLY A 2 25.86 -17.28 24.33
C GLY A 2 24.85 -16.29 24.86
N GLY A 3 25.14 -15.00 24.72
CA GLY A 3 24.19 -13.94 25.03
C GLY A 3 23.03 -14.01 24.06
N VAL A 4 21.85 -14.34 24.56
CA VAL A 4 20.60 -14.18 23.80
C VAL A 4 20.33 -12.68 23.82
N SER A 5 20.66 -11.98 22.73
CA SER A 5 20.25 -10.60 22.55
C SER A 5 18.72 -10.59 22.47
N GLY A 6 18.07 -10.15 23.55
CA GLY A 6 16.63 -9.87 23.60
C GLY A 6 16.27 -8.55 22.92
N ASP A 7 17.25 -7.87 22.30
CA ASP A 7 17.03 -6.60 21.64
C ASP A 7 16.31 -6.81 20.31
N THR A 8 15.03 -6.45 20.30
CA THR A 8 14.26 -6.12 19.10
C THR A 8 14.75 -4.82 18.42
N ILE A 9 15.91 -4.27 18.83
CA ILE A 9 16.41 -2.93 18.49
C ILE A 9 16.51 -2.68 16.98
N ASN A 10 16.62 -3.70 16.14
CA ASN A 10 16.77 -3.53 14.69
C ASN A 10 15.65 -4.14 13.84
N THR A 11 14.48 -4.46 14.39
CA THR A 11 13.32 -4.76 13.53
C THR A 11 12.51 -3.49 13.29
N TYR A 12 13.07 -2.57 12.50
CA TYR A 12 12.33 -1.44 11.93
C TYR A 12 11.42 -1.95 10.81
N LYS A 13 10.42 -2.76 11.16
CA LYS A 13 9.38 -3.12 10.20
C LYS A 13 8.46 -1.93 10.04
N PHE A 14 8.79 -1.04 9.13
CA PHE A 14 7.85 -0.04 8.62
C PHE A 14 6.89 -0.77 7.68
N THR A 15 5.88 -1.39 8.25
CA THR A 15 4.80 -1.95 7.45
C THR A 15 4.07 -0.76 6.83
N THR A 16 4.25 -0.55 5.53
CA THR A 16 3.22 0.19 4.81
C THR A 16 1.96 -0.63 4.96
N THR A 17 0.97 -0.12 5.70
CA THR A 17 -0.30 -0.82 5.86
C THR A 17 -0.97 -0.87 4.51
N THR A 18 -0.84 -2.01 3.84
CA THR A 18 -1.52 -2.31 2.58
C THR A 18 -3.01 -2.03 2.70
N ALA A 19 -3.56 -2.17 3.91
CA ALA A 19 -4.94 -1.83 4.27
C ALA A 19 -5.30 -0.35 4.06
N LEU A 20 -4.48 0.62 4.48
CA LEU A 20 -4.79 2.05 4.31
C LEU A 20 -4.77 2.43 2.82
N LYS A 21 -3.75 2.00 2.09
CA LYS A 21 -3.65 2.23 0.64
C LYS A 21 -4.82 1.60 -0.11
N THR A 22 -5.16 0.34 0.20
CA THR A 22 -6.30 -0.36 -0.40
C THR A 22 -7.62 0.37 -0.11
N ALA A 23 -7.85 0.80 1.13
CA ALA A 23 -9.06 1.53 1.48
C ALA A 23 -9.16 2.88 0.74
N GLN A 24 -8.04 3.59 0.58
CA GLN A 24 -7.98 4.83 -0.18
C GLN A 24 -8.28 4.59 -1.68
N ASP A 25 -7.72 3.55 -2.28
CA ASP A 25 -7.99 3.16 -3.67
C ASP A 25 -9.46 2.78 -3.88
N ASN A 26 -10.07 2.11 -2.90
CA ASN A 26 -11.48 1.75 -2.93
C ASN A 26 -12.40 2.98 -2.86
N VAL A 27 -12.05 3.97 -2.03
CA VAL A 27 -12.78 5.25 -1.99
C VAL A 27 -12.67 5.96 -3.34
N LYS A 28 -11.46 6.04 -3.90
CA LYS A 28 -11.25 6.67 -5.21
C LYS A 28 -12.06 5.97 -6.30
N THR A 29 -11.95 4.65 -6.39
CA THR A 29 -12.67 3.85 -7.39
C THR A 29 -14.18 4.03 -7.28
N ALA A 30 -14.73 3.95 -6.06
CA ALA A 30 -16.17 4.15 -5.86
C ALA A 30 -16.60 5.58 -6.21
N THR A 31 -15.79 6.58 -5.87
CA THR A 31 -16.07 8.00 -6.16
C THR A 31 -16.08 8.26 -7.66
N ASP A 32 -15.12 7.70 -8.39
CA ASP A 32 -15.00 7.85 -9.85
C ASP A 32 -16.15 7.14 -10.59
N ASP A 33 -16.71 6.07 -10.01
CA ASP A 33 -17.79 5.29 -10.63
C ASP A 33 -19.17 6.00 -10.52
N VAL A 34 -19.39 6.81 -9.48
CA VAL A 34 -20.64 7.58 -9.29
C VAL A 34 -21.03 8.41 -10.52
N PRO A 35 -20.18 9.31 -11.06
CA PRO A 35 -20.55 10.13 -12.22
C PRO A 35 -20.74 9.28 -13.49
N VAL A 36 -20.04 8.15 -13.63
CA VAL A 36 -20.22 7.23 -14.75
C VAL A 36 -21.61 6.59 -14.71
N LYS A 37 -22.03 6.09 -13.54
CA LYS A 37 -23.37 5.50 -13.38
C LYS A 37 -24.48 6.54 -13.44
N GLN A 38 -24.24 7.74 -12.90
CA GLN A 38 -25.17 8.85 -13.00
C GLN A 38 -25.43 9.22 -14.46
N LYS A 39 -24.37 9.42 -15.25
CA LYS A 39 -24.50 9.77 -16.67
C LYS A 39 -25.25 8.70 -17.44
N ALA A 40 -24.95 7.43 -17.20
CA ALA A 40 -25.65 6.32 -17.87
C ALA A 40 -27.16 6.32 -17.58
N TYR A 41 -27.56 6.61 -16.34
CA TYR A 41 -28.97 6.76 -15.97
C TYR A 41 -29.61 7.98 -16.64
N GLU A 42 -28.95 9.15 -16.59
CA GLU A 42 -29.47 10.39 -17.18
C GLU A 42 -29.61 10.29 -18.70
N ASP A 43 -28.62 9.71 -19.41
CA ASP A 43 -28.69 9.48 -20.86
C ASP A 43 -29.85 8.54 -21.23
N ALA A 44 -30.09 7.48 -20.45
CA ALA A 44 -31.15 6.51 -20.71
C ALA A 44 -32.55 7.12 -20.48
N VAL A 45 -32.73 7.87 -19.39
CA VAL A 45 -33.97 8.61 -19.10
C VAL A 45 -34.25 9.67 -20.17
N ALA A 46 -33.21 10.34 -20.69
CA ALA A 46 -33.35 11.31 -21.77
C ALA A 46 -33.76 10.65 -23.11
N ALA A 47 -33.32 9.41 -23.36
CA ALA A 47 -33.67 8.65 -24.56
C ALA A 47 -35.10 8.11 -24.53
N ASP A 48 -35.49 7.46 -23.42
CA ASP A 48 -36.86 7.01 -23.17
C ASP A 48 -37.15 6.99 -21.65
N PRO A 49 -37.94 7.93 -21.13
CA PRO A 49 -38.22 8.00 -19.70
C PRO A 49 -39.12 6.86 -19.19
N ALA A 50 -39.83 6.15 -20.07
CA ALA A 50 -40.72 5.03 -19.70
C ALA A 50 -40.02 3.67 -19.75
N ASP A 51 -38.76 3.60 -20.17
CA ASP A 51 -38.01 2.36 -20.28
C ASP A 51 -37.84 1.69 -18.90
N ALA A 52 -38.25 0.42 -18.81
CA ALA A 52 -38.14 -0.38 -17.59
C ALA A 52 -36.68 -0.60 -17.14
N GLY A 53 -35.72 -0.53 -18.06
CA GLY A 53 -34.27 -0.60 -17.81
C GLY A 53 -33.71 0.59 -17.04
N ASN A 54 -34.40 1.74 -17.04
CA ASN A 54 -34.01 2.91 -16.25
C ASN A 54 -33.98 2.61 -14.75
N ALA A 55 -34.86 1.73 -14.26
CA ALA A 55 -34.88 1.31 -12.87
C ALA A 55 -33.57 0.61 -12.46
N ALA A 56 -33.04 -0.26 -13.32
CA ALA A 56 -31.78 -0.96 -13.06
C ALA A 56 -30.58 0.00 -13.05
N LEU A 57 -30.53 0.96 -13.99
CA LEU A 57 -29.49 1.99 -14.02
C LEU A 57 -29.56 2.91 -12.80
N LYS A 58 -30.77 3.27 -12.35
CA LYS A 58 -30.98 4.04 -11.13
C LYS A 58 -30.48 3.28 -9.90
N THR A 59 -30.80 1.99 -9.79
CA THR A 59 -30.27 1.13 -8.72
C THR A 59 -28.74 1.05 -8.76
N ALA A 60 -28.13 0.95 -9.95
CA ALA A 60 -26.67 0.95 -10.09
C ALA A 60 -26.04 2.27 -9.62
N TRP A 61 -26.64 3.42 -9.96
CA TRP A 61 -26.18 4.72 -9.47
C TRP A 61 -26.36 4.87 -7.95
N ASP A 62 -27.50 4.45 -7.40
CA ASP A 62 -27.71 4.45 -5.95
C ASP A 62 -26.71 3.54 -5.22
N THR A 63 -26.43 2.37 -5.77
CA THR A 63 -25.41 1.44 -5.25
C THR A 63 -24.02 2.06 -5.25
N ALA A 64 -23.63 2.75 -6.33
CA ALA A 64 -22.34 3.44 -6.41
C ALA A 64 -22.21 4.52 -5.31
N LYS A 65 -23.27 5.30 -5.06
CA LYS A 65 -23.29 6.29 -3.95
C LYS A 65 -23.17 5.63 -2.58
N THR A 66 -23.86 4.50 -2.37
CA THR A 66 -23.74 3.73 -1.13
C THR A 66 -22.32 3.21 -0.94
N LEU A 67 -21.67 2.71 -2.00
CA LEU A 67 -20.28 2.24 -1.95
C LEU A 67 -19.30 3.35 -1.57
N VAL A 68 -19.50 4.60 -2.02
CA VAL A 68 -18.68 5.74 -1.57
C VAL A 68 -18.78 5.90 -0.06
N THR A 69 -19.99 5.90 0.50
CA THR A 69 -20.20 6.02 1.95
C THR A 69 -19.56 4.87 2.72
N THR A 70 -19.78 3.63 2.27
CA THR A 70 -19.19 2.43 2.89
C THR A 70 -17.67 2.47 2.86
N ASN A 71 -17.06 2.72 1.70
CA ASN A 71 -15.62 2.74 1.54
C ASN A 71 -14.98 3.90 2.31
N THR A 72 -15.66 5.05 2.41
CA THR A 72 -15.19 6.17 3.23
C THR A 72 -15.14 5.78 4.72
N GLY A 73 -16.15 5.05 5.21
CA GLY A 73 -16.13 4.50 6.57
C GLY A 73 -14.95 3.56 6.81
N LEU A 74 -14.71 2.64 5.87
CA LEU A 74 -13.58 1.70 5.94
C LEU A 74 -12.22 2.42 5.89
N TYR A 75 -12.09 3.44 5.04
CA TYR A 75 -10.91 4.29 4.97
C TYR A 75 -10.65 5.00 6.29
N ASN A 76 -11.67 5.58 6.92
CA ASN A 76 -11.52 6.25 8.23
C ASN A 76 -11.07 5.26 9.32
N THR A 77 -11.60 4.04 9.33
CA THR A 77 -11.16 2.97 10.24
C THR A 77 -9.68 2.61 10.00
N ALA A 78 -9.30 2.40 8.74
CA ALA A 78 -7.92 2.07 8.38
C ALA A 78 -6.94 3.22 8.72
N LEU A 79 -7.36 4.47 8.45
CA LEU A 79 -6.56 5.65 8.76
C LEU A 79 -6.34 5.81 10.26
N LYS A 80 -7.37 5.59 11.07
CA LYS A 80 -7.24 5.61 12.53
C LYS A 80 -6.25 4.55 13.00
N ALA A 81 -6.40 3.31 12.54
CA ALA A 81 -5.49 2.22 12.91
C ALA A 81 -4.03 2.54 12.55
N SER A 82 -3.77 3.05 11.35
CA SER A 82 -2.42 3.45 10.93
C SER A 82 -1.89 4.69 11.65
N THR A 83 -2.76 5.62 12.04
CA THR A 83 -2.35 6.79 12.84
C THR A 83 -1.96 6.37 14.26
N ASP A 84 -2.76 5.51 14.91
CA ASP A 84 -2.48 4.98 16.25
C ASP A 84 -1.18 4.17 16.28
N ALA A 85 -0.85 3.48 15.17
CA ALA A 85 0.40 2.75 14.99
C ALA A 85 1.61 3.65 14.66
N GLY A 86 1.43 4.97 14.47
CA GLY A 86 2.48 5.89 14.05
C GLY A 86 2.90 5.75 12.57
N GLU A 87 2.17 4.94 11.80
CA GLU A 87 2.45 4.61 10.41
C GLU A 87 1.85 5.61 9.43
N ALA A 88 0.93 6.49 9.84
CA ALA A 88 0.31 7.50 8.99
C ALA A 88 0.45 8.94 9.53
N VAL A 89 0.62 9.91 8.63
CA VAL A 89 0.56 11.35 8.93
C VAL A 89 -0.20 12.08 7.83
N ASN A 90 -1.12 12.96 8.23
CA ASN A 90 -1.97 13.75 7.34
C ASN A 90 -2.71 12.89 6.30
N GLY A 91 -3.27 11.75 6.72
CA GLY A 91 -4.02 10.86 5.82
C GLY A 91 -3.16 9.91 4.99
N ASN A 92 -1.83 10.09 4.99
CA ASN A 92 -0.94 9.31 4.15
C ASN A 92 -0.12 8.33 5.00
N ALA A 93 -0.02 7.08 4.52
CA ALA A 93 0.94 6.13 5.06
C ALA A 93 2.37 6.68 4.85
N ARG A 94 3.15 6.72 5.93
CA ARG A 94 4.59 6.96 5.87
C ARG A 94 5.22 5.76 5.15
N THR A 95 6.10 6.05 4.20
CA THR A 95 6.96 5.05 3.57
C THR A 95 8.39 5.35 4.00
N VAL A 96 9.15 4.31 4.32
CA VAL A 96 10.58 4.42 4.58
C VAL A 96 11.22 3.31 3.77
N ALA A 97 12.21 3.62 2.94
CA ALA A 97 12.99 2.60 2.27
C ALA A 97 13.77 1.86 3.36
N ALA A 98 13.50 0.56 3.52
CA ALA A 98 14.27 -0.27 4.40
C ALA A 98 15.58 -0.64 3.70
N GLU A 99 16.62 0.14 3.99
CA GLU A 99 17.97 -0.10 3.53
C GLU A 99 18.82 -0.47 4.73
N GLY A 100 19.47 -1.64 4.69
CA GLY A 100 20.30 -2.07 5.80
C GLY A 100 20.87 -3.46 5.64
N PHE A 101 21.65 -3.84 6.65
CA PHE A 101 22.28 -5.15 6.77
C PHE A 101 22.10 -5.64 8.21
N ASP A 102 21.40 -6.74 8.37
CA ASP A 102 21.34 -7.48 9.63
C ASP A 102 22.57 -8.38 9.72
N VAL A 103 23.36 -8.22 10.78
CA VAL A 103 24.63 -8.94 10.95
C VAL A 103 24.47 -10.47 11.01
N LEU A 104 23.28 -10.97 11.36
CA LEU A 104 22.97 -12.40 11.44
C LEU A 104 22.20 -12.89 10.21
N LYS A 105 21.33 -12.05 9.65
CA LYS A 105 20.38 -12.43 8.60
C LYS A 105 20.65 -11.82 7.23
N GLY A 106 21.74 -11.07 7.10
CA GLY A 106 22.21 -10.53 5.84
C GLY A 106 21.42 -9.28 5.41
N GLN A 107 21.28 -9.11 4.09
CA GLN A 107 20.65 -7.92 3.52
C GLN A 107 19.20 -7.75 4.02
N VAL A 108 18.84 -6.53 4.41
CA VAL A 108 17.44 -6.16 4.69
C VAL A 108 16.73 -5.96 3.35
N ALA A 109 15.64 -6.67 3.13
CA ALA A 109 14.79 -6.54 1.97
C ALA A 109 13.94 -5.26 2.03
N ALA A 110 13.37 -4.87 0.89
CA ALA A 110 12.57 -3.65 0.77
C ALA A 110 11.35 -3.59 1.71
N ASP A 111 10.89 -4.74 2.22
CA ASP A 111 9.81 -4.86 3.20
C ASP A 111 10.27 -4.73 4.67
N GLY A 112 11.54 -4.42 4.89
CA GLY A 112 12.14 -4.28 6.23
C GLY A 112 12.51 -5.60 6.90
N THR A 113 12.41 -6.72 6.19
CA THR A 113 12.78 -8.03 6.74
C THR A 113 14.18 -8.43 6.31
N ALA A 114 14.95 -9.00 7.24
CA ALA A 114 16.14 -9.78 6.91
C ALA A 114 15.82 -11.24 7.22
N ALA A 115 15.60 -12.05 6.18
CA ALA A 115 15.23 -13.46 6.31
C ALA A 115 16.37 -14.41 5.88
N GLY A 116 17.51 -13.86 5.45
CA GLY A 116 18.65 -14.64 5.03
C GLY A 116 19.29 -15.41 6.18
N THR A 117 20.04 -16.44 5.83
CA THR A 117 20.85 -17.24 6.77
C THR A 117 22.33 -17.20 6.42
N THR A 118 22.71 -16.43 5.40
CA THR A 118 24.05 -16.41 4.80
C THR A 118 24.61 -14.98 4.72
N PRO A 119 24.76 -14.26 5.84
CA PRO A 119 25.20 -12.86 5.85
C PRO A 119 26.57 -12.65 5.17
N LEU A 120 27.49 -13.62 5.26
CA LEU A 120 28.79 -13.52 4.60
C LEU A 120 28.68 -13.49 3.07
N ALA A 121 27.78 -14.29 2.50
CA ALA A 121 27.57 -14.30 1.04
C ALA A 121 27.01 -12.96 0.53
N ASP A 122 26.18 -12.30 1.34
CA ASP A 122 25.64 -10.98 1.03
C ASP A 122 26.74 -9.90 1.09
N ILE A 123 27.67 -9.99 2.06
CA ILE A 123 28.85 -9.13 2.13
C ILE A 123 29.73 -9.31 0.90
N ASP A 124 30.04 -10.56 0.53
CA ASP A 124 30.87 -10.85 -0.65
C ASP A 124 30.25 -10.27 -1.93
N LYS A 125 28.93 -10.39 -2.08
CA LYS A 125 28.19 -9.80 -3.20
C LYS A 125 28.30 -8.27 -3.22
N ALA A 126 28.18 -7.62 -2.06
CA ALA A 126 28.32 -6.17 -1.94
C ALA A 126 29.75 -5.71 -2.28
N LEU A 127 30.78 -6.40 -1.79
CA LEU A 127 32.17 -6.10 -2.11
C LEU A 127 32.45 -6.26 -3.60
N LYS A 128 31.95 -7.33 -4.23
CA LYS A 128 32.09 -7.55 -5.68
C LYS A 128 31.40 -6.46 -6.51
N ALA A 129 30.27 -5.93 -6.04
CA ALA A 129 29.59 -4.82 -6.70
C ALA A 129 30.44 -3.54 -6.64
N VAL A 130 31.06 -3.25 -5.49
CA VAL A 130 32.00 -2.13 -5.33
C VAL A 130 33.21 -2.28 -6.24
N ASP A 131 33.81 -3.47 -6.32
CA ASP A 131 34.96 -3.73 -7.19
C ASP A 131 34.60 -3.53 -8.66
N THR A 132 33.40 -3.97 -9.07
CA THR A 132 32.89 -3.75 -10.42
C THR A 132 32.74 -2.25 -10.72
N GLN A 133 32.16 -1.49 -9.79
CA GLN A 133 32.04 -0.03 -9.93
C GLN A 133 33.40 0.65 -10.04
N ARG A 134 34.37 0.27 -9.19
CA ARG A 134 35.74 0.80 -9.23
C ARG A 134 36.43 0.52 -10.54
N SER A 135 36.28 -0.71 -11.07
CA SER A 135 36.82 -1.09 -12.37
C SER A 135 36.21 -0.26 -13.50
N VAL A 136 34.90 0.00 -13.49
CA VAL A 136 34.23 0.86 -14.48
C VAL A 136 34.70 2.31 -14.39
N LEU A 137 34.98 2.80 -13.18
CA LEU A 137 35.44 4.18 -12.95
C LEU A 137 36.95 4.39 -13.21
N GLY A 138 37.67 3.36 -13.67
CA GLY A 138 39.06 3.48 -14.09
C GLY A 138 40.08 3.42 -12.97
N ALA A 139 39.82 2.63 -11.93
CA ALA A 139 40.88 2.13 -11.05
C ALA A 139 41.87 1.24 -11.83
#